data_AF-A0A7K1J188-F1
#
_entry.id   AF-A0A7K1J188-F1
#
_cell.length_a   1.000
_cell.length_b   1.000
_cell.length_c   1.000
_cell.angle_alpha   90.00
_cell.angle_beta   90.00
_cell.angle_gamma   90.00
#
_symmetry.space_group_name_H-M   'P 1'
#
loop_
_entity.id
_entity.type
_entity.pdbx_description
1 polymer ?
#
loop_
_entity_poly.entity_id
_entity_poly.type
_entity_poly.pdbx_seq_one_letter_code
_entity_poly.pdbx_strand_id
1 'polypeptide(L)' 'MTSGAAVIPGLMQDVPLSILHLFDRAEKYFGHKTIATATGTGLERTTYAQWAHRTRQVGT' A
#
# COMPACT_ATOMS: atom_id res chain seq x y z
N MET A 1 38.79 9.90 -29.82
CA MET A 1 37.43 9.55 -30.25
C MET A 1 36.98 8.33 -29.45
N THR A 2 36.48 8.54 -28.23
CA THR A 2 35.95 7.45 -27.39
C THR A 2 34.49 7.25 -27.76
N SER A 3 34.19 6.12 -28.38
CA SER A 3 32.83 5.72 -28.77
C SER A 3 31.99 5.51 -27.51
N GLY A 4 31.03 6.39 -27.26
CA GLY A 4 30.05 6.22 -26.20
C GLY A 4 29.04 5.16 -26.61
N ALA A 5 29.05 4.00 -25.95
CA ALA A 5 28.05 2.96 -26.17
C ALA A 5 26.65 3.50 -25.83
N ALA A 6 25.71 3.36 -26.75
CA ALA A 6 24.33 3.79 -26.54
C ALA A 6 23.66 2.93 -25.46
N VAL A 7 23.08 3.57 -24.44
CA VAL A 7 22.26 2.90 -23.41
C VAL A 7 20.89 2.61 -24.02
N ILE A 8 20.54 1.33 -24.15
CA ILE A 8 19.19 0.91 -24.54
C ILE A 8 18.31 0.97 -23.29
N PRO A 9 17.24 1.79 -23.24
CA PRO A 9 16.33 1.82 -22.10
C PRO A 9 15.55 0.51 -21.97
N GLY A 10 15.31 0.07 -20.74
CA GLY A 10 14.49 -1.12 -20.47
C GLY A 10 13.02 -0.90 -20.83
N LEU A 11 12.35 -1.96 -21.28
CA LEU A 11 10.92 -1.94 -21.67
C LEU A 11 9.96 -2.25 -20.51
N MET A 12 10.47 -2.28 -19.28
CA MET A 12 9.66 -2.59 -18.10
C MET A 12 8.86 -1.38 -17.67
N GLN A 13 7.70 -1.62 -17.05
CA GLN A 13 6.88 -0.56 -16.50
C GLN A 13 7.60 0.12 -15.33
N ASP A 14 7.76 1.43 -15.43
CA ASP A 14 8.30 2.25 -14.36
C ASP A 14 7.16 2.70 -13.44
N VAL A 15 7.07 2.06 -12.27
CA VAL A 15 6.08 2.40 -11.24
C VAL A 15 6.79 2.61 -9.90
N PRO A 16 6.53 3.73 -9.21
CA PRO A 16 7.21 4.03 -7.96
C PRO A 16 6.81 3.04 -6.86
N LEU A 17 7.81 2.56 -6.12
CA LEU A 17 7.60 1.72 -4.94
C LEU A 17 7.20 2.59 -3.74
N SER A 18 5.90 2.91 -3.65
CA SER A 18 5.34 3.71 -2.56
C SER A 18 4.64 2.88 -1.49
N ILE A 19 4.61 3.41 -0.27
CA ILE A 19 3.86 2.83 0.85
C ILE A 19 2.35 2.79 0.54
N LEU A 20 1.83 3.78 -0.21
CA LEU A 20 0.42 3.83 -0.59
C LEU A 20 0.02 2.60 -1.42
N HIS A 21 0.90 2.13 -2.31
CA HIS A 21 0.64 0.95 -3.12
C HIS A 21 0.43 -0.32 -2.28
N LEU A 22 1.11 -0.43 -1.12
CA LEU A 22 0.92 -1.56 -0.20
C LEU A 22 -0.49 -1.54 0.40
N PHE A 23 -0.97 -0.38 0.84
CA PHE A 23 -2.28 -0.25 1.47
C PHE A 23 -3.43 -0.47 0.48
N ASP A 24 -3.32 0.07 -0.73
CA ASP A 24 -4.31 -0.15 -1.79
C ASP A 24 -4.45 -1.64 -2.11
N ARG A 25 -3.31 -2.36 -2.18
CA ARG A 25 -3.29 -3.80 -2.41
C ARG A 25 -3.89 -4.59 -1.23
N ALA A 26 -3.56 -4.19 0.00
CA ALA A 26 -4.08 -4.83 1.20
C ALA A 26 -5.60 -4.74 1.27
N GLU A 27 -6.17 -3.58 0.97
CA GLU A 27 -7.62 -3.40 0.91
C GLU A 27 -8.25 -4.20 -0.25
N LYS A 28 -7.69 -4.10 -1.46
CA LYS A 28 -8.25 -4.72 -2.67
C LYS A 28 -8.32 -6.24 -2.59
N TYR A 29 -7.26 -6.90 -2.13
CA TYR A 29 -7.17 -8.36 -2.15
C TYR A 29 -7.41 -9.00 -0.79
N PHE A 30 -7.21 -8.25 0.29
CA PHE A 30 -7.29 -8.77 1.66
C PHE A 30 -8.21 -7.96 2.56
N GLY A 31 -9.14 -7.18 1.97
CA GLY A 31 -10.06 -6.33 2.70
C GLY A 31 -10.83 -7.04 3.82
N HIS A 32 -11.11 -8.34 3.68
CA HIS A 32 -11.81 -9.17 4.67
C HIS A 32 -10.93 -9.63 5.85
N LYS A 33 -9.60 -9.52 5.75
CA LYS A 33 -8.70 -9.95 6.83
C LYS A 33 -8.83 -9.01 8.02
N THR A 34 -8.78 -9.59 9.21
CA THR A 34 -8.97 -8.89 10.47
C THR A 34 -7.67 -8.28 10.98
N ILE A 35 -7.76 -7.06 11.50
CA ILE A 35 -6.75 -6.38 12.31
C ILE A 35 -7.25 -6.42 13.75
N ALA A 36 -6.40 -6.85 14.68
CA ALA A 36 -6.70 -6.84 16.11
C ALA A 36 -5.83 -5.80 16.81
N THR A 37 -6.45 -4.93 17.61
CA THR A 37 -5.78 -3.85 18.34
C THR A 37 -6.08 -3.99 19.82
N ALA A 38 -5.04 -4.15 20.63
CA ALA A 38 -5.18 -4.16 22.08
C ALA A 38 -5.42 -2.73 22.59
N THR A 39 -6.45 -2.54 23.40
CA THR A 39 -6.82 -1.29 24.04
C THR A 39 -6.77 -1.45 25.57
N GLY A 40 -6.92 -0.35 26.31
CA GLY A 40 -6.95 -0.41 27.78
C GLY A 40 -8.14 -1.18 28.36
N THR A 41 -9.19 -1.43 27.56
CA THR A 41 -10.43 -2.11 27.99
C THR A 41 -10.64 -3.46 27.33
N GLY A 42 -9.80 -3.87 26.38
CA GLY A 42 -9.94 -5.15 25.71
C GLY A 42 -9.25 -5.21 24.34
N LEU A 43 -9.82 -6.01 23.44
CA LEU A 43 -9.31 -6.19 22.08
C LEU A 43 -10.36 -5.69 21.08
N GLU A 44 -10.01 -4.64 20.34
CA GLU A 44 -10.81 -4.16 19.22
C GLU A 44 -10.43 -4.96 17.96
N ARG A 45 -11.44 -5.33 17.16
CA ARG A 45 -11.23 -6.00 15.88
C ARG A 45 -11.88 -5.19 14.77
N THR A 46 -11.13 -4.96 13.71
CA THR A 46 -11.61 -4.34 12.47
C THR A 46 -11.10 -5.13 11.27
N THR A 47 -11.52 -4.77 10.07
CA THR A 47 -10.99 -5.34 8.81
C THR A 47 -10.15 -4.32 8.07
N TYR A 48 -9.28 -4.78 7.16
CA TYR A 48 -8.50 -3.86 6.30
C TYR A 48 -9.42 -2.90 5.52
N ALA A 49 -10.57 -3.36 5.04
CA ALA A 49 -11.53 -2.50 4.34
C ALA A 49 -12.12 -1.41 5.25
N GLN A 50 -12.56 -1.77 6.46
CA GLN A 50 -13.10 -0.81 7.43
C GLN A 50 -12.04 0.20 7.89
N TRP A 51 -10.82 -0.28 8.15
CA TRP A 51 -9.69 0.58 8.51
C TRP A 51 -9.34 1.58 7.40
N ALA A 52 -9.29 1.12 6.14
CA ALA A 52 -8.95 1.97 5.00
C ALA A 52 -10.01 3.05 4.77
N HIS A 53 -11.30 2.69 4.83
CA HIS A 53 -12.40 3.64 4.75
C HIS A 53 -12.28 4.73 5.83
N ARG A 54 -12.08 4.34 7.10
CA ARG A 54 -11.93 5.27 8.21
C ARG A 54 -10.71 6.19 8.03
N THR A 55 -9.58 5.65 7.59
CA THR A 55 -8.35 6.42 7.40
C THR A 55 -8.51 7.53 6.37
N ARG A 56 -9.24 7.29 5.27
CA ARG A 56 -9.53 8.33 4.26
C ARG A 56 -10.35 9.48 4.82
N GLN A 57 -11.27 9.20 5.75
CA GLN A 57 -12.10 10.23 6.38
C GLN A 57 -11.31 11.14 7.35
N VAL A 58 -10.16 10.69 7.84
CA VAL A 58 -9.30 11.48 8.76
C VAL A 58 -8.38 12.44 8.00
N GLY A 59 -8.10 12.18 6.72
CA GLY A 59 -7.21 13.01 5.91
C GLY A 59 -7.82 14.30 5.35
N THR A 60 -9.11 14.55 5.59
CA THR A 60 -9.84 15.80 5.28
C THR A 60 -9.97 16.66 6.52
#